data_AF-A0A1L9UET3-F1
#
_entry.id   AF-A0A1L9UET3-F1
#
_cell.length_a   1.000
_cell.length_b   1.000
_cell.length_c   1.000
_cell.angle_alpha   90.00
_cell.angle_beta   90.00
_cell.angle_gamma   90.00
#
_symmetry.space_group_name_H-M   'P 1'
#
loop_
_entity.id
_entity.type
_entity.pdbx_description
1 polymer ?
#
loop_
_entity_poly.entity_id
_entity_poly.type
_entity_poly.pdbx_seq_one_letter_code
_entity_poly.pdbx_strand_id
1 'polypeptide(L)'
;MNIDIAANRTTDIALRALQLIFAIIVMGTDGYAIHVYRGHTDYVHFVYGNFYAYAGVPDAWSFLMFCAGWTFLGVIFLFFTAGISFAEHAVIGSLSVIVEVVALLSWLAGFIAVAINIGSNPCPAEENHCRLLKAAVVFGALEWLLFMITTIPTIKLVFNSARRTKISTIDTTTSV
;
A
#
# COMPACT_ATOMS: atom_id res chain seq x y z
N MET A 1 -18.87 -29.84 1.67
CA MET A 1 -18.76 -28.86 0.57
C MET A 1 -17.28 -28.54 0.42
N ASN A 2 -16.57 -29.33 -0.40
CA ASN A 2 -15.16 -29.12 -0.73
C ASN A 2 -15.07 -27.92 -1.68
N ILE A 3 -14.88 -26.74 -1.12
CA ILE A 3 -14.49 -25.58 -1.91
C ILE A 3 -12.97 -25.71 -2.08
N ASP A 4 -12.54 -25.89 -3.31
CA ASP A 4 -11.17 -26.21 -3.72
C ASP A 4 -10.11 -25.36 -3.04
N ILE A 5 -9.35 -25.97 -2.12
CA ILE A 5 -8.18 -25.37 -1.46
C ILE A 5 -7.17 -24.87 -2.52
N ALA A 6 -7.08 -25.56 -3.65
CA ALA A 6 -6.26 -25.16 -4.78
C ALA A 6 -6.74 -23.86 -5.44
N ALA A 7 -8.05 -23.70 -5.66
CA ALA A 7 -8.61 -22.49 -6.26
C ALA A 7 -8.39 -21.25 -5.38
N ASN A 8 -8.54 -21.39 -4.05
CA ASN A 8 -8.32 -20.30 -3.11
C ASN A 8 -6.85 -19.86 -3.05
N ARG A 9 -5.91 -20.80 -3.17
CA ARG A 9 -4.47 -20.46 -3.24
C ARG A 9 -4.13 -19.74 -4.54
N THR A 10 -4.70 -20.15 -5.67
CA THR A 10 -4.49 -19.46 -6.96
C THR A 10 -5.01 -18.03 -6.92
N THR A 11 -6.17 -17.79 -6.29
CA THR A 11 -6.71 -16.43 -6.14
C THR A 11 -5.84 -15.53 -5.25
N ASP A 12 -5.31 -16.04 -4.14
CA ASP A 12 -4.40 -15.27 -3.27
C ASP A 12 -3.11 -14.89 -4.01
N ILE A 13 -2.51 -15.84 -4.74
CA ILE A 13 -1.31 -15.58 -5.55
C ILE A 13 -1.60 -14.55 -6.65
N ALA A 14 -2.74 -14.65 -7.32
CA ALA A 14 -3.13 -13.70 -8.36
C ALA A 14 -3.31 -12.27 -7.80
N LEU A 15 -3.93 -12.13 -6.62
CA LEU A 15 -4.08 -10.84 -5.94
C LEU A 15 -2.72 -10.24 -5.57
N ARG A 16 -1.81 -11.05 -5.02
CA ARG A 16 -0.44 -10.61 -4.68
C ARG A 16 0.38 -10.21 -5.90
N ALA A 17 0.25 -10.96 -6.99
CA ALA A 17 0.91 -10.62 -8.25
C ALA A 17 0.39 -9.28 -8.79
N LEU A 18 -0.93 -9.05 -8.71
CA LEU A 18 -1.54 -7.80 -9.14
C LEU A 18 -1.08 -6.61 -8.27
N GLN A 19 -0.97 -6.81 -6.96
CA GLN A 19 -0.41 -5.82 -6.03
C GLN A 19 1.01 -5.39 -6.43
N LEU A 20 1.87 -6.36 -6.74
CA LEU A 20 3.24 -6.07 -7.21
C LEU A 20 3.26 -5.34 -8.55
N ILE A 21 2.40 -5.74 -9.50
CA ILE A 21 2.33 -5.10 -10.81
C ILE A 21 1.92 -3.63 -10.67
N PHE A 22 0.89 -3.33 -9.88
CA PHE A 22 0.44 -1.97 -9.65
C PHE A 22 1.49 -1.15 -8.89
N ALA A 23 2.16 -1.72 -7.89
CA ALA A 23 3.28 -1.07 -7.22
C ALA A 23 4.42 -0.73 -8.20
N ILE A 24 4.77 -1.61 -9.15
CA ILE A 24 5.76 -1.33 -10.21
C ILE A 24 5.30 -0.17 -11.10
N ILE A 25 4.03 -0.16 -11.51
CA ILE A 25 3.49 0.90 -12.36
C ILE A 25 3.55 2.25 -11.61
N VAL A 26 3.17 2.29 -10.34
CA VAL A 26 3.26 3.50 -9.51
C VAL A 26 4.70 3.94 -9.35
N MET A 27 5.62 3.03 -9.03
CA MET A 27 7.06 3.33 -8.94
C MET A 27 7.62 3.90 -10.27
N GLY A 28 7.22 3.35 -11.41
CA GLY A 28 7.65 3.88 -12.71
C GLY A 28 7.09 5.27 -13.01
N THR A 29 5.80 5.45 -12.80
CA THR A 29 5.09 6.71 -13.15
C THR A 29 5.43 7.86 -12.21
N ASP A 30 5.39 7.62 -10.90
CA ASP A 30 5.71 8.59 -9.86
C ASP A 30 7.22 8.88 -9.82
N GLY A 31 8.05 7.86 -10.03
CA GLY A 31 9.51 8.01 -10.05
C GLY A 31 10.01 8.81 -11.21
N TYR A 32 9.41 8.59 -12.39
CA TYR A 32 9.69 9.44 -13.53
C TYR A 32 9.28 10.89 -13.26
N ALA A 33 8.12 11.14 -12.66
CA ALA A 33 7.69 12.49 -12.33
C ALA A 33 8.62 13.20 -11.34
N ILE A 34 9.05 12.50 -10.28
CA ILE A 34 10.05 12.99 -9.32
C ILE A 34 11.38 13.32 -10.05
N HIS A 35 11.85 12.41 -10.90
CA HIS A 35 13.08 12.57 -11.65
C HIS A 35 13.03 13.72 -12.66
N VAL A 36 11.88 14.00 -13.27
CA VAL A 36 11.71 15.11 -14.21
C VAL A 36 11.61 16.44 -13.46
N TYR A 37 10.88 16.49 -12.34
CA TYR A 37 10.71 17.72 -11.57
C TYR A 37 12.05 18.31 -11.10
N ARG A 38 13.02 17.46 -10.72
CA ARG A 38 14.42 17.77 -10.31
C ARG A 38 14.63 18.86 -9.22
N GLY A 39 13.56 19.50 -8.75
CA GLY A 39 13.63 20.71 -7.95
C GLY A 39 14.02 21.91 -8.81
N HIS A 40 13.32 23.03 -8.63
CA HIS A 40 13.58 24.25 -9.39
C HIS A 40 13.51 25.48 -8.50
N THR A 41 14.21 26.54 -8.90
CA THR A 41 14.12 27.83 -8.21
C THR A 41 13.00 28.66 -8.82
N ASP A 42 11.98 28.95 -8.01
CA ASP A 42 10.86 29.79 -8.40
C ASP A 42 11.05 31.23 -7.94
N TYR A 43 10.66 32.16 -8.81
CA TYR A 43 10.61 33.57 -8.45
C TYR A 43 9.27 33.87 -7.79
N VAL A 44 9.29 34.11 -6.48
CA VAL A 44 8.06 34.30 -5.71
C VAL A 44 7.88 35.79 -5.38
N HIS A 45 6.73 36.32 -5.80
CA HIS A 45 6.30 37.69 -5.50
C HIS A 45 5.37 37.69 -4.28
N PHE A 46 5.66 38.54 -3.30
CA PHE A 46 4.79 38.77 -2.14
C PHE A 46 4.61 40.27 -1.91
N VAL A 47 3.60 40.63 -1.12
CA VAL A 47 3.16 42.02 -0.90
C VAL A 47 4.29 42.96 -0.42
N TYR A 48 5.34 42.41 0.20
CA TYR A 48 6.45 43.17 0.81
C TYR A 48 7.82 42.95 0.13
N GLY A 49 7.91 42.26 -1.00
CA GLY A 49 9.18 42.01 -1.68
C GLY A 49 9.17 40.81 -2.62
N ASN A 50 10.34 40.47 -3.16
CA ASN A 50 10.54 39.33 -4.06
C ASN A 50 11.81 38.56 -3.64
N PHE A 51 11.77 37.23 -3.69
CA PHE A 51 12.97 36.40 -3.52
C PHE A 51 12.89 35.14 -4.39
N TYR A 52 14.06 34.53 -4.63
CA TYR A 52 14.17 33.22 -5.28
C TYR A 52 13.96 32.12 -4.22
N ALA A 53 12.88 31.36 -4.32
CA ALA A 53 12.60 30.21 -3.46
C ALA A 53 13.04 28.93 -4.16
N TYR A 54 13.74 28.03 -3.48
CA TYR A 54 13.99 26.70 -4.02
C TYR A 54 12.79 25.79 -3.72
N ALA A 55 12.07 25.39 -4.76
CA ALA A 55 10.99 24.41 -4.69
C ALA A 55 11.57 23.01 -4.89
N GLY A 56 11.61 22.23 -3.79
CA GLY A 56 11.96 20.81 -3.83
C GLY A 56 10.82 19.95 -4.36
N VAL A 57 11.12 18.69 -4.67
CA VAL A 57 10.11 17.69 -5.06
C VAL A 57 9.05 17.59 -3.94
N PRO A 58 7.75 17.55 -4.26
CA PRO A 58 6.70 17.38 -3.26
C PRO A 58 6.89 16.11 -2.43
N ASP A 59 6.71 16.24 -1.11
CA ASP A 59 6.76 15.15 -0.13
C ASP A 59 5.71 14.06 -0.41
N ALA A 60 4.52 14.46 -0.87
CA ALA A 60 3.44 13.56 -1.26
C ALA A 60 3.87 12.54 -2.32
N TRP A 61 4.66 12.97 -3.32
CA TRP A 61 5.12 12.09 -4.40
C TRP A 61 6.13 11.09 -3.82
N SER A 62 7.09 11.58 -3.03
CA SER A 62 8.06 10.72 -2.37
C SER A 62 7.42 9.69 -1.42
N PHE A 63 6.30 10.03 -0.77
CA PHE A 63 5.55 9.11 0.08
C PHE A 63 4.81 8.02 -0.70
N LEU A 64 4.21 8.34 -1.86
CA LEU A 64 3.60 7.33 -2.73
C LEU A 64 4.65 6.35 -3.26
N MET A 65 5.84 6.86 -3.60
CA MET A 65 7.02 6.06 -3.91
C MET A 65 7.44 5.11 -2.78
N PHE A 66 7.47 5.62 -1.55
CA PHE A 66 7.72 4.79 -0.37
C PHE A 66 6.67 3.68 -0.22
N CYS A 67 5.38 3.99 -0.44
CA CYS A 67 4.31 2.98 -0.40
C CYS A 67 4.55 1.87 -1.43
N ALA A 68 4.95 2.23 -2.66
CA ALA A 68 5.30 1.28 -3.70
C ALA A 68 6.47 0.37 -3.29
N GLY A 69 7.54 0.94 -2.73
CA GLY A 69 8.67 0.18 -2.21
C GLY A 69 8.29 -0.74 -1.03
N TRP A 70 7.46 -0.24 -0.11
CA TRP A 70 6.95 -1.02 1.03
C TRP A 70 6.11 -2.22 0.58
N THR A 71 5.32 -2.10 -0.49
CA THR A 71 4.55 -3.22 -1.05
C THR A 71 5.42 -4.41 -1.41
N PHE A 72 6.62 -4.20 -1.96
CA PHE A 72 7.53 -5.31 -2.26
C PHE A 72 7.92 -6.08 -1.00
N LEU A 73 8.34 -5.36 0.05
CA LEU A 73 8.71 -5.98 1.32
C LEU A 73 7.51 -6.70 1.95
N GLY A 74 6.34 -6.05 1.95
CA GLY A 74 5.12 -6.61 2.51
C GLY A 74 4.64 -7.86 1.78
N VAL A 75 4.57 -7.82 0.45
CA VAL A 75 4.12 -8.97 -0.35
C VAL A 75 5.12 -10.12 -0.28
N ILE A 76 6.43 -9.86 -0.30
CA ILE A 76 7.45 -10.90 -0.12
C ILE A 76 7.28 -11.57 1.25
N PHE A 77 7.16 -10.79 2.32
CA PHE A 77 6.91 -11.32 3.66
C PHE A 77 5.66 -12.20 3.69
N LEU A 78 4.55 -11.70 3.16
CA LEU A 78 3.29 -12.43 3.17
C LEU A 78 3.34 -13.71 2.31
N PHE A 79 4.03 -13.68 1.17
CA PHE A 79 4.23 -14.84 0.29
C PHE A 79 4.97 -15.97 1.02
N PHE A 80 6.04 -15.65 1.77
CA PHE A 80 6.74 -16.65 2.58
C PHE A 80 5.87 -17.17 3.73
N THR A 81 5.06 -16.31 4.37
CA THR A 81 4.19 -16.74 5.46
C THR A 81 2.96 -17.54 5.01
N ALA A 82 2.52 -17.43 3.76
CA ALA A 82 1.35 -18.14 3.23
C ALA A 82 1.50 -19.69 3.23
N GLY A 83 2.73 -20.20 3.35
CA GLY A 83 3.02 -21.62 3.50
C GLY A 83 3.04 -22.13 4.94
N ILE A 84 3.09 -21.23 5.93
CA ILE A 84 3.22 -21.58 7.35
C ILE A 84 1.83 -21.59 7.97
N SER A 85 1.42 -22.71 8.55
CA SER A 85 0.10 -22.85 9.15
C SER A 85 -0.07 -21.85 10.30
N PHE A 86 -1.04 -20.95 10.17
CA PHE A 86 -1.47 -19.99 11.20
C PHE A 86 -1.77 -20.65 12.55
N ALA A 87 -2.04 -21.96 12.57
CA ALA A 87 -2.37 -22.72 13.77
C ALA A 87 -1.15 -22.98 14.67
N GLU A 88 0.08 -23.02 14.14
CA GLU A 88 1.27 -23.30 14.94
C GLU A 88 1.93 -22.03 15.50
N HIS A 89 1.73 -20.87 14.85
CA HIS A 89 2.43 -19.64 15.20
C HIS A 89 1.50 -18.42 15.16
N ALA A 90 0.73 -18.19 16.24
CA ALA A 90 -0.17 -17.04 16.40
C ALA A 90 0.53 -15.67 16.21
N VAL A 91 1.84 -15.61 16.49
CA VAL A 91 2.69 -14.42 16.29
C VAL A 91 2.83 -14.08 14.81
N ILE A 92 3.07 -15.07 13.95
CA ILE A 92 3.24 -14.88 12.51
C ILE A 92 1.94 -14.38 11.90
N GLY A 93 0.81 -14.97 12.30
CA GLY A 93 -0.49 -14.53 11.80
C GLY A 93 -0.87 -13.10 12.19
N SER A 94 -0.52 -12.69 13.41
CA SER A 94 -0.73 -11.31 13.87
C SER A 94 0.14 -10.32 13.09
N LEU A 95 1.40 -10.69 12.79
CA LEU A 95 2.31 -9.86 12.02
C LEU A 95 1.84 -9.69 10.56
N SER A 96 1.31 -10.75 9.94
CA SER A 96 0.71 -10.67 8.60
C SER A 96 -0.47 -9.68 8.55
N VAL A 97 -1.33 -9.66 9.58
CA VAL A 97 -2.42 -8.66 9.67
C VAL A 97 -1.85 -7.25 9.79
N ILE A 98 -0.83 -7.04 10.62
CA ILE A 98 -0.22 -5.73 10.81
C ILE A 98 0.37 -5.22 9.48
N VAL A 99 1.10 -6.07 8.76
CA VAL A 99 1.69 -5.71 7.46
C VAL A 99 0.60 -5.31 6.45
N GLU A 100 -0.48 -6.07 6.35
CA GLU A 100 -1.59 -5.75 5.44
C GLU A 100 -2.32 -4.46 5.82
N VAL A 101 -2.57 -4.23 7.12
CA VAL A 101 -3.23 -3.01 7.60
C VAL A 101 -2.33 -1.78 7.38
N VAL A 102 -1.03 -1.89 7.63
CA VAL A 102 -0.07 -0.80 7.38
C VAL A 102 -0.04 -0.47 5.89
N ALA A 103 0.01 -1.48 5.01
CA ALA A 103 -0.02 -1.28 3.57
C ALA A 103 -1.33 -0.62 3.11
N LEU A 104 -2.47 -1.10 3.61
CA LEU A 104 -3.79 -0.53 3.32
C LEU A 104 -3.86 0.95 3.70
N LEU A 105 -3.41 1.32 4.90
CA LEU A 105 -3.44 2.71 5.37
C LEU A 105 -2.41 3.58 4.64
N SER A 106 -1.22 3.05 4.33
CA SER A 106 -0.20 3.79 3.61
C SER A 106 -0.64 4.11 2.18
N TRP A 107 -1.22 3.15 1.48
CA TRP A 107 -1.75 3.37 0.13
C TRP A 107 -2.90 4.38 0.12
N LEU A 108 -3.82 4.29 1.09
CA LEU A 108 -4.90 5.27 1.25
C LEU A 108 -4.35 6.70 1.41
N ALA A 109 -3.40 6.87 2.33
CA ALA A 109 -2.77 8.16 2.56
C ALA A 109 -1.99 8.64 1.32
N GLY A 110 -1.29 7.73 0.65
CA GLY A 110 -0.40 8.03 -0.48
C GLY A 110 -1.15 8.58 -1.68
N PHE A 111 -2.17 7.87 -2.17
CA PHE A 111 -2.87 8.33 -3.37
C PHE A 111 -3.67 9.61 -3.10
N ILE A 112 -4.23 9.77 -1.89
CA ILE A 112 -4.95 10.99 -1.50
C ILE A 112 -3.99 12.19 -1.42
N ALA A 113 -2.82 12.02 -0.80
CA ALA A 113 -1.82 13.08 -0.69
C ALA A 113 -1.40 13.57 -2.09
N VAL A 114 -1.13 12.65 -3.02
CA VAL A 114 -0.77 13.02 -4.40
C VAL A 114 -1.95 13.65 -5.15
N ALA A 115 -3.17 13.15 -4.97
CA ALA A 115 -4.37 13.72 -5.59
C ALA A 115 -4.62 15.17 -5.15
N ILE A 116 -4.48 15.46 -3.85
CA ILE A 116 -4.61 16.82 -3.31
C ILE A 116 -3.49 17.70 -3.85
N ASN A 117 -2.25 17.21 -3.88
CA ASN A 117 -1.10 17.98 -4.36
C ASN A 117 -1.25 18.39 -5.84
N ILE A 118 -1.78 17.51 -6.69
CA ILE A 118 -2.12 17.81 -8.10
C ILE A 118 -3.23 18.86 -8.19
N GLY A 119 -4.20 18.82 -7.27
CA GLY A 119 -5.33 19.76 -7.26
C GLY A 119 -4.95 21.15 -6.75
N SER A 120 -4.02 21.25 -5.80
CA SER A 120 -3.62 22.50 -5.16
C SER A 120 -2.51 23.23 -5.91
N ASN A 121 -1.61 22.50 -6.57
CA ASN A 121 -0.50 23.08 -7.31
C ASN A 121 -0.72 22.88 -8.82
N PRO A 122 -0.80 23.94 -9.62
CA PRO A 122 -0.85 23.79 -11.06
C PRO A 122 0.48 23.16 -11.50
N CYS A 123 0.44 21.88 -11.87
CA CYS A 123 1.54 21.25 -12.59
C CYS A 123 1.99 22.18 -13.73
N PRO A 124 3.30 22.40 -13.95
CA PRO A 124 3.78 23.28 -15.01
C PRO A 124 3.12 22.90 -16.34
N ALA A 125 2.40 23.84 -16.95
CA ALA A 125 1.58 23.59 -18.13
C ALA A 125 2.41 23.29 -19.40
N GLU A 126 3.70 23.62 -19.39
CA GLU A 126 4.58 23.44 -20.54
C GLU A 126 4.88 21.97 -20.84
N GLU A 127 4.62 21.05 -19.91
CA GLU A 127 4.87 19.65 -20.16
C GLU A 127 3.70 18.77 -19.70
N ASN A 128 3.27 17.86 -20.57
CA ASN A 128 2.16 16.91 -20.37
C ASN A 128 2.30 15.95 -19.15
N HIS A 129 3.21 16.23 -18.21
CA HIS A 129 3.71 15.34 -17.17
C HIS A 129 2.73 15.08 -16.02
N CYS A 130 1.77 15.98 -15.79
CA CYS A 130 0.73 15.73 -14.79
C CYS A 130 -0.18 14.53 -15.15
N ARG A 131 -0.18 14.06 -16.42
CA ARG A 131 -0.94 12.86 -16.82
C ARG A 131 -0.39 11.58 -16.17
N LEU A 132 0.94 11.47 -16.07
CA LEU A 132 1.59 10.32 -15.44
C LEU A 132 1.26 10.27 -13.95
N LEU A 133 1.24 11.43 -13.29
CA LEU A 133 0.85 11.53 -11.88
C LEU A 133 -0.63 11.17 -11.66
N LYS A 134 -1.52 11.59 -12.55
CA LYS A 134 -2.93 11.15 -12.51
C LYS A 134 -3.05 9.63 -12.66
N ALA A 135 -2.26 9.01 -13.53
CA ALA A 135 -2.20 7.56 -13.63
C ALA A 135 -1.69 6.93 -12.33
N ALA A 136 -0.64 7.47 -11.72
CA ALA A 136 -0.11 7.02 -10.43
C ALA A 136 -1.19 7.07 -9.32
N VAL A 137 -2.00 8.13 -9.28
CA VAL A 137 -3.13 8.23 -8.33
C VAL A 137 -4.18 7.15 -8.58
N VAL A 138 -4.54 6.88 -9.83
CA VAL A 138 -5.53 5.84 -10.17
C VAL A 138 -5.02 4.46 -9.79
N PHE A 139 -3.78 4.12 -10.17
CA PHE A 139 -3.18 2.84 -9.80
C PHE A 139 -2.98 2.72 -8.28
N GLY A 140 -2.64 3.81 -7.58
CA GLY A 140 -2.57 3.82 -6.12
C GLY A 140 -3.93 3.58 -5.44
N ALA A 141 -5.02 4.12 -6.01
CA ALA A 141 -6.37 3.84 -5.52
C ALA A 141 -6.82 2.39 -5.79
N LEU A 142 -6.46 1.83 -6.95
CA LEU A 142 -6.70 0.40 -7.24
C LEU A 142 -5.89 -0.51 -6.31
N GLU A 143 -4.65 -0.14 -6.02
CA GLU A 143 -3.78 -0.87 -5.08
C GLU A 143 -4.35 -0.86 -3.66
N TRP A 144 -4.83 0.30 -3.20
CA TRP A 144 -5.57 0.40 -1.95
C TRP A 144 -6.77 -0.56 -1.92
N LEU A 145 -7.53 -0.65 -3.01
CA LEU A 145 -8.67 -1.56 -3.10
C LEU A 145 -8.24 -3.04 -3.03
N LEU A 146 -7.11 -3.41 -3.63
CA LEU A 146 -6.56 -4.76 -3.51
C LEU A 146 -6.19 -5.08 -2.07
N PHE A 147 -5.52 -4.16 -1.37
CA PHE A 147 -5.21 -4.34 0.05
C PHE A 147 -6.48 -4.42 0.91
N MET A 148 -7.54 -3.65 0.60
CA MET A 148 -8.83 -3.80 1.26
C MET A 148 -9.40 -5.22 1.06
N ILE A 149 -9.33 -5.76 -0.15
CA ILE A 149 -9.83 -7.10 -0.48
C ILE A 149 -9.03 -8.19 0.24
N THR A 150 -7.70 -8.06 0.38
CA THR A 150 -6.88 -9.05 1.09
C THR A 150 -6.97 -8.92 2.61
N THR A 151 -7.07 -7.70 3.14
CA THR A 151 -7.04 -7.46 4.59
C THR A 151 -8.27 -8.02 5.29
N ILE A 152 -9.46 -7.90 4.69
CA ILE A 152 -10.73 -8.40 5.26
C ILE A 152 -10.68 -9.92 5.59
N PRO A 153 -10.33 -10.83 4.65
CA PRO A 153 -10.23 -12.25 4.95
C PRO A 153 -9.07 -12.55 5.92
N THR A 154 -7.92 -11.89 5.80
CA THR A 154 -6.78 -12.09 6.71
C THR A 154 -7.16 -11.77 8.16
N ILE A 155 -7.86 -10.66 8.38
CA ILE A 155 -8.41 -10.28 9.69
C ILE A 155 -9.38 -11.37 10.19
N LYS A 156 -10.36 -11.78 9.36
CA LYS A 156 -11.34 -12.80 9.75
C LYS A 156 -10.69 -14.14 10.12
N LEU A 157 -9.66 -14.56 9.40
CA LEU A 157 -8.92 -15.79 9.67
C LEU A 157 -8.23 -15.74 11.03
N VAL A 158 -7.55 -14.63 11.35
CA VAL A 158 -6.87 -14.45 12.64
C VAL A 158 -7.84 -14.36 13.81
N PHE A 159 -8.95 -13.63 13.67
CA PHE A 159 -9.96 -13.56 14.74
C PHE A 159 -10.66 -14.91 14.97
N ASN A 160 -10.85 -15.70 13.92
CA ASN A 160 -11.45 -17.03 14.03
C ASN A 160 -10.47 -18.09 14.57
N SER A 161 -9.18 -17.99 14.24
CA SER A 161 -8.15 -18.86 14.83
C SER A 161 -7.94 -18.52 16.31
N ALA A 162 -7.85 -17.24 16.67
CA ALA A 162 -7.74 -16.79 18.06
C ALA A 162 -8.92 -17.25 18.92
N ARG A 163 -10.15 -17.20 18.38
CA ARG A 163 -11.35 -17.75 19.07
C ARG A 163 -11.26 -19.27 19.26
N ARG A 164 -10.79 -20.02 18.27
CA ARG A 164 -10.64 -21.48 18.38
C ARG A 164 -9.58 -21.88 19.41
N THR A 165 -8.43 -21.21 19.43
CA THR A 165 -7.40 -21.46 20.44
C THR A 165 -7.90 -21.16 21.85
N LYS A 166 -8.66 -20.07 22.03
CA LYS A 166 -9.24 -19.74 23.34
C LYS A 166 -10.22 -20.80 23.84
N ILE A 167 -11.03 -21.39 22.95
CA ILE A 167 -11.98 -22.45 23.30
C ILE A 167 -11.23 -23.75 23.67
N SER A 168 -10.22 -24.15 22.90
CA SER A 168 -9.46 -25.37 23.23
C SER A 168 -8.73 -25.28 24.57
N THR A 169 -8.21 -24.10 24.93
CA THR A 169 -7.56 -23.90 26.23
C THR A 169 -8.55 -24.00 27.39
N ILE A 170 -9.79 -23.54 27.22
CA ILE A 170 -10.85 -23.63 28.24
C ILE A 170 -11.28 -25.09 28.45
N ASP A 171 -11.53 -25.85 27.37
CA ASP A 171 -11.93 -27.26 27.49
C ASP A 171 -10.86 -28.12 28.18
N THR A 172 -9.58 -27.78 27.98
CA THR A 172 -8.44 -28.48 28.62
C THR A 172 -8.32 -28.13 30.12
N THR A 173 -8.83 -26.98 30.56
CA THR A 173 -8.78 -26.56 31.97
C THR A 173 -10.00 -26.98 32.78
N THR A 174 -11.13 -27.30 32.14
CA THR A 174 -12.35 -27.80 32.80
C THR A 174 -12.43 -29.32 32.96
N SER A 175 -11.49 -30.08 32.38
CA SER A 175 -11.47 -31.55 32.43
C SER A 175 -10.61 -32.13 33.58
N VAL A 176 -10.49 -31.43 34.72
CA VAL A 176 -9.75 -31.88 35.91
C VAL A 176 -10.67 -31.92 37.11
#